data_AF-A0A9E1IJS7-F1
#
_entry.id   AF-A0A9E1IJS7-F1
#
_cell.length_a   1.000
_cell.length_b   1.000
_cell.length_c   1.000
_cell.angle_alpha   90.00
_cell.angle_beta   90.00
_cell.angle_gamma   90.00
#
_symmetry.space_group_name_H-M   'P 1'
#
loop_
_entity.id
_entity.type
_entity.pdbx_description
1 polymer ?
#
loop_
_entity_poly.entity_id
_entity_poly.type
_entity_poly.pdbx_seq_one_letter_code
_entity_poly.pdbx_strand_id
1 'polypeptide(L)'
;MSKGPKKVQEVLARAARREGLARTNQIAGRERVFSDAPLGPPDLGPKGQVLQLGDDGGVRRFVLDGKILHVGDVVEVFTNSANGWLRGRFEWSGRLNERPCLAINLWNPHGPRDADGLPPWVGEMVAEIPVRALCRRTP
;
A
#
# COMPACT_ATOMS: atom_id res chain seq x y z
N MET A 1 -42.33 29.72 -41.40
CA MET A 1 -41.63 28.45 -41.13
C MET A 1 -40.42 28.73 -40.24
N SER A 2 -40.32 27.94 -39.19
CA SER A 2 -39.66 28.21 -37.90
C SER A 2 -38.14 28.44 -37.98
N LYS A 3 -37.68 29.60 -37.49
CA LYS A 3 -36.26 29.87 -37.20
C LYS A 3 -35.91 29.31 -35.82
N GLY A 4 -35.13 28.23 -35.81
CA GLY A 4 -33.96 28.08 -34.94
C GLY A 4 -34.09 27.26 -33.65
N PRO A 5 -33.48 26.05 -33.59
CA PRO A 5 -33.20 25.34 -32.35
C PRO A 5 -31.77 25.65 -31.83
N LYS A 6 -31.29 26.90 -31.94
CA LYS A 6 -29.90 27.24 -31.51
C LYS A 6 -29.79 27.66 -30.04
N LYS A 7 -30.87 28.17 -29.43
CA LYS A 7 -30.84 28.67 -28.04
C LYS A 7 -30.80 27.57 -26.97
N VAL A 8 -31.32 26.38 -27.27
CA VAL A 8 -31.40 25.28 -26.29
C VAL A 8 -30.06 24.55 -26.15
N GLN A 9 -29.32 24.37 -27.24
CA GLN A 9 -27.99 23.74 -27.22
C GLN A 9 -26.95 24.60 -26.48
N GLU A 10 -27.05 25.93 -26.57
CA GLU A 10 -26.12 26.85 -25.92
C GLU A 10 -26.31 26.92 -24.39
N VAL A 11 -27.55 26.75 -23.91
CA VAL A 11 -27.87 26.66 -22.47
C VAL A 11 -27.37 25.34 -21.87
N LEU A 12 -27.50 24.23 -22.60
CA LEU A 12 -26.99 22.93 -22.16
C LEU A 12 -25.46 22.88 -22.12
N ALA A 13 -24.77 23.53 -23.07
CA ALA A 13 -23.31 23.62 -23.08
C ALA A 13 -22.75 24.47 -21.91
N ARG A 14 -23.47 25.53 -21.48
CA ARG A 14 -23.11 26.32 -20.30
C ARG A 14 -23.33 25.56 -18.98
N ALA A 15 -24.38 24.74 -18.89
CA ALA A 15 -24.62 23.89 -17.73
C ALA A 15 -23.53 22.81 -17.57
N ALA A 16 -23.13 22.16 -18.66
CA ALA A 16 -22.08 21.14 -18.66
C ALA A 16 -20.69 21.71 -18.27
N ARG A 17 -20.37 22.94 -18.66
CA ARG A 17 -19.12 23.61 -18.25
C ARG A 17 -19.10 23.98 -16.75
N ARG A 18 -20.26 24.32 -16.18
CA ARG A 18 -20.40 24.62 -14.74
C ARG A 18 -20.27 23.37 -13.88
N GLU A 19 -20.78 22.23 -14.34
CA GLU A 19 -20.58 20.94 -13.66
C GLU A 19 -19.14 20.41 -13.82
N GLY A 20 -18.50 20.62 -14.97
CA GLY A 20 -17.10 20.26 -15.19
C GLY A 20 -16.12 21.01 -14.27
N LEU A 21 -16.33 22.31 -14.06
CA LEU A 21 -15.50 23.10 -13.12
C LEU A 21 -15.78 22.77 -11.65
N ALA A 22 -17.03 22.42 -11.30
CA ALA A 22 -17.37 22.00 -9.94
C ALA A 22 -16.74 20.64 -9.58
N ARG A 23 -16.56 19.73 -10.55
CA ARG A 23 -15.84 18.46 -10.34
C ARG A 23 -14.33 18.64 -10.25
N THR A 24 -13.76 19.64 -10.92
CA THR A 24 -12.30 19.86 -10.91
C THR A 24 -11.83 20.52 -9.60
N ASN A 25 -12.64 21.41 -9.01
CA ASN A 25 -12.32 22.05 -7.73
C ASN A 25 -12.59 21.18 -6.49
N GLN A 26 -13.27 20.04 -6.61
CA GLN A 26 -13.37 19.07 -5.50
C GLN A 26 -12.11 18.23 -5.29
N ILE A 27 -11.19 18.21 -6.26
CA ILE A 27 -9.96 17.40 -6.18
C ILE A 27 -8.82 18.16 -5.46
N ALA A 28 -8.87 19.50 -5.41
CA ALA A 28 -7.76 20.33 -4.94
C ALA A 28 -7.85 20.80 -3.47
N GLY A 29 -8.86 20.39 -2.70
CA GLY A 29 -9.16 20.97 -1.38
C GLY A 29 -9.41 19.99 -0.23
N ARG A 30 -8.98 18.73 -0.34
CA ARG A 30 -9.06 17.77 0.77
C ARG A 30 -7.66 17.39 1.20
N GLU A 31 -7.10 18.20 2.10
CA GLU A 31 -6.26 17.69 3.17
C GLU A 31 -7.10 16.61 3.87
N ARG A 32 -6.90 15.35 3.48
CA ARG A 32 -7.60 14.23 4.10
C ARG A 32 -6.96 14.04 5.46
N VAL A 33 -7.55 14.66 6.48
CA VAL A 33 -7.49 14.15 7.84
C VAL A 33 -8.04 12.73 7.77
N PHE A 34 -7.16 11.73 7.77
CA PHE A 34 -7.53 10.32 7.74
C PHE A 34 -8.11 9.92 9.10
N SER A 35 -9.38 10.27 9.33
CA SER A 35 -10.19 9.64 10.39
C SER A 35 -10.85 8.39 9.82
N ASP A 36 -10.12 7.28 9.81
CA ASP A 36 -10.70 5.96 9.56
C ASP A 36 -10.33 5.03 10.72
N ALA A 37 -11.33 4.76 11.55
CA ALA A 37 -11.31 3.74 12.59
C ALA A 37 -10.72 2.43 12.05
N PRO A 38 -9.94 1.68 12.86
CA PRO A 38 -9.36 0.43 12.39
C PRO A 38 -10.48 -0.59 12.12
N LEU A 39 -10.70 -0.93 10.85
CA LEU A 39 -11.32 -2.19 10.47
C LEU A 39 -10.35 -3.30 10.87
N GLY A 40 -10.40 -3.73 12.12
CA GLY A 40 -9.68 -4.91 12.58
C GLY A 40 -10.25 -6.14 11.88
N PRO A 41 -9.43 -7.03 11.30
CA PRO A 41 -9.92 -8.24 10.68
C PRO A 41 -10.52 -9.20 11.73
N PRO A 42 -11.50 -10.03 11.35
CA PRO A 42 -12.01 -11.10 12.21
C PRO A 42 -10.90 -12.15 12.46
N ASP A 43 -10.78 -12.55 13.72
CA ASP A 43 -9.87 -13.53 14.33
C ASP A 43 -9.05 -14.42 13.35
N LEU A 44 -7.80 -14.02 13.09
CA LEU A 44 -6.75 -14.81 12.44
C LEU A 44 -5.53 -14.76 13.37
N GLY A 45 -5.15 -15.89 13.98
CA GLY A 45 -4.07 -15.95 14.98
C GLY A 45 -2.68 -15.54 14.47
N PRO A 46 -1.63 -15.70 15.31
CA PRO A 46 -1.15 -14.64 16.21
C PRO A 46 -1.23 -13.24 15.56
N LYS A 47 -1.91 -12.33 16.27
CA LYS A 47 -2.38 -11.03 15.79
C LYS A 47 -1.31 -10.24 15.04
N GLY A 48 -1.49 -10.13 13.73
CA GLY A 48 -0.80 -9.12 12.92
C GLY A 48 -0.99 -7.73 13.51
N GLN A 49 0.03 -6.89 13.39
CA GLN A 49 -0.03 -5.50 13.83
C GLN A 49 0.08 -4.57 12.64
N VAL A 50 -0.67 -3.48 12.71
CA VAL A 50 -0.60 -2.41 11.72
C VAL A 50 0.82 -1.86 11.76
N LEU A 51 1.50 -1.83 10.62
CA LEU A 51 2.80 -1.18 10.48
C LEU A 51 2.63 0.33 10.70
N GLN A 52 3.39 0.89 11.64
CA GLN A 52 3.29 2.30 12.04
C GLN A 52 4.55 3.06 11.65
N LEU A 53 4.39 4.33 11.28
CA LEU A 53 5.51 5.26 11.16
C LEU A 53 5.62 6.05 12.46
N GLY A 54 6.75 5.91 13.15
CA GLY A 54 7.10 6.67 14.35
C GLY A 54 8.21 7.70 14.07
N ASP A 55 8.37 8.62 15.02
CA ASP A 55 9.48 9.58 15.07
C ASP A 55 10.29 9.29 16.35
N ASP A 56 11.59 9.06 16.18
CA ASP A 56 12.55 8.82 17.26
C ASP A 56 13.66 9.86 17.17
N GLY A 57 13.52 10.95 17.92
CA GLY A 57 14.50 12.04 17.96
C GLY A 57 14.70 12.76 16.62
N GLY A 58 13.64 12.91 15.82
CA GLY A 58 13.68 13.51 14.48
C GLY A 58 14.03 12.53 13.36
N VAL A 59 14.28 11.25 13.69
CA VAL A 59 14.49 10.18 12.72
C VAL A 59 13.20 9.39 12.58
N ARG A 60 12.64 9.38 11.37
CA ARG A 60 11.47 8.56 11.06
C ARG A 60 11.85 7.09 11.04
N ARG A 61 11.05 6.25 11.70
CA ARG A 61 11.27 4.80 11.75
C ARG A 61 9.95 4.06 11.64
N PHE A 62 9.96 2.93 10.94
CA PHE A 62 8.83 2.03 11.00
C PHE A 62 8.88 1.22 12.30
N VAL A 63 7.72 1.07 12.93
CA VAL A 63 7.55 0.37 14.20
C VAL A 63 6.53 -0.74 14.00
N LEU A 64 6.89 -1.92 14.47
CA LEU A 64 6.06 -3.11 14.46
C LEU A 64 6.17 -3.78 15.83
N ASP A 65 5.04 -3.95 16.51
CA ASP A 65 4.98 -4.49 17.88
C ASP A 65 5.81 -3.68 18.90
N GLY A 66 5.69 -2.35 18.84
CA GLY A 66 6.45 -1.44 19.69
C GLY A 66 7.97 -1.46 19.46
N LYS A 67 8.46 -2.20 18.47
CA LYS A 67 9.88 -2.32 18.13
C LYS A 67 10.19 -1.70 16.78
N ILE A 68 11.28 -0.97 16.71
CA ILE A 68 11.83 -0.41 15.48
C ILE A 68 12.14 -1.53 14.50
N LEU A 69 11.59 -1.40 13.29
CA LEU A 69 11.86 -2.28 12.17
C LEU A 69 13.09 -1.77 11.42
N HIS A 70 14.09 -2.63 11.26
CA HIS A 70 15.33 -2.30 10.57
C HIS A 70 15.33 -2.85 9.16
N VAL A 71 16.07 -2.19 8.26
CA VAL A 71 16.32 -2.71 6.91
C VAL A 71 16.98 -4.08 7.04
N GLY A 72 16.47 -5.06 6.28
CA GLY A 72 16.87 -6.46 6.34
C GLY A 72 16.07 -7.32 7.33
N ASP A 73 15.28 -6.73 8.23
CA ASP A 73 14.41 -7.51 9.14
C ASP A 73 13.45 -8.38 8.33
N VAL A 74 13.32 -9.66 8.69
CA VAL A 74 12.37 -10.56 8.03
C VAL A 74 10.99 -10.35 8.64
N VAL A 75 10.04 -9.97 7.78
CA VAL A 75 8.65 -9.72 8.16
C VAL A 75 7.70 -10.44 7.23
N GLU A 76 6.48 -10.61 7.72
CA GLU A 76 5.36 -11.08 6.95
C GLU A 76 4.31 -9.99 6.82
N VAL A 77 3.80 -9.78 5.61
CA VAL A 77 2.75 -8.80 5.30
C VAL A 77 1.50 -9.55 4.86
N PHE A 78 0.39 -9.32 5.55
CA PHE A 78 -0.89 -9.90 5.17
C PHE A 78 -1.43 -9.21 3.93
N THR A 79 -1.80 -10.00 2.95
CA THR A 79 -2.35 -9.50 1.68
C THR A 79 -3.88 -9.57 1.70
N ASN A 80 -4.43 -10.78 1.67
CA ASN A 80 -5.86 -11.07 1.80
C ASN A 80 -6.06 -12.52 2.28
N SER A 81 -7.30 -12.94 2.46
CA SER A 81 -7.64 -14.30 2.90
C SER A 81 -7.28 -15.40 1.88
N ALA A 82 -7.16 -15.07 0.60
CA ALA A 82 -6.85 -16.05 -0.45
C ALA A 82 -5.34 -16.35 -0.52
N ASN A 83 -4.51 -15.31 -0.36
CA ASN A 83 -3.06 -15.38 -0.52
C ASN A 83 -2.33 -15.46 0.83
N GLY A 84 -2.97 -15.00 1.91
CA GLY A 84 -2.41 -15.02 3.26
C GLY A 84 -1.24 -14.04 3.45
N TRP A 85 -0.21 -14.53 4.13
CA TRP A 85 0.96 -13.77 4.54
C TRP A 85 2.11 -13.93 3.53
N LEU A 86 2.66 -12.82 3.04
CA LEU A 86 3.86 -12.82 2.23
C LEU A 86 5.07 -12.54 3.11
N ARG A 87 6.06 -13.43 3.07
CA ARG A 87 7.31 -13.30 3.83
C ARG A 87 8.41 -12.68 2.97
N GLY A 88 9.12 -11.70 3.50
CA GLY A 88 10.26 -11.09 2.84
C GLY A 88 11.10 -10.23 3.78
N ARG A 89 12.18 -9.64 3.24
CA ARG A 89 12.99 -8.66 3.96
C ARG A 89 12.34 -7.29 3.85
N PHE A 90 12.30 -6.58 4.97
CA PHE A 90 11.90 -5.18 5.01
C PHE A 90 13.00 -4.30 4.42
N GLU A 91 12.63 -3.44 3.47
CA GLU A 91 13.52 -2.50 2.80
C GLU A 91 12.92 -1.11 2.88
N TRP A 92 13.74 -0.10 3.21
CA TRP A 92 13.29 1.29 3.21
C TRP A 92 14.48 2.25 3.18
N SER A 93 14.43 3.26 2.31
CA SER A 93 15.52 4.22 2.16
C SER A 93 15.59 5.30 3.25
N GLY A 94 14.53 5.43 4.08
CA GLY A 94 14.40 6.51 5.06
C GLY A 94 14.00 7.87 4.46
N ARG A 95 13.78 7.96 3.14
CA ARG A 95 13.43 9.24 2.48
C ARG A 95 11.98 9.66 2.74
N LEU A 96 11.80 10.99 2.76
CA LEU A 96 10.49 11.60 2.90
C LEU A 96 9.57 11.18 1.74
N ASN A 97 8.40 10.64 2.07
CA ASN A 97 7.36 10.13 1.16
C ASN A 97 7.67 8.81 0.44
N GLU A 98 8.78 8.13 0.77
CA GLU A 98 9.03 6.80 0.25
C GLU A 98 8.31 5.74 1.09
N ARG A 99 7.64 4.81 0.41
CA ARG A 99 6.99 3.68 1.06
C ARG A 99 8.02 2.60 1.36
N PRO A 100 7.90 1.91 2.50
CA PRO A 100 8.70 0.73 2.73
C PRO A 100 8.30 -0.37 1.75
N CYS A 101 9.24 -1.25 1.47
CA CYS A 101 9.09 -2.36 0.54
C CYS A 101 9.37 -3.68 1.24
N LEU A 102 8.82 -4.74 0.67
CA LEU A 102 9.09 -6.12 1.02
C LEU A 102 9.83 -6.77 -0.14
N ALA A 103 11.10 -7.11 0.08
CA ALA A 103 11.92 -7.88 -0.85
C ALA A 103 11.70 -9.38 -0.62
N ILE A 104 11.13 -10.06 -1.61
CA ILE A 104 10.71 -11.46 -1.55
C ILE A 104 11.61 -12.27 -2.48
N ASN A 105 12.30 -13.26 -1.93
CA ASN A 105 13.05 -14.21 -2.73
C ASN A 105 12.10 -15.16 -3.45
N LEU A 106 12.22 -15.21 -4.78
CA LEU A 106 11.50 -16.15 -5.63
C LEU A 106 12.36 -17.38 -5.88
N TRP A 107 11.74 -18.53 -5.68
CA TRP A 107 12.35 -19.84 -5.87
C TRP A 107 11.51 -20.64 -6.85
N ASN A 108 12.14 -21.51 -7.64
CA ASN A 108 11.41 -22.44 -8.51
C ASN A 108 11.23 -23.76 -7.76
N PRO A 109 10.04 -24.08 -7.21
CA PRO A 109 9.85 -25.28 -6.40
C PRO A 109 10.02 -26.58 -7.21
N HIS A 110 9.97 -26.51 -8.53
CA HIS A 110 10.11 -27.66 -9.44
C HIS A 110 11.50 -27.77 -10.06
N GLY A 111 12.42 -26.86 -9.73
CA GLY A 111 13.78 -26.90 -10.26
C GLY A 111 14.70 -27.89 -9.53
N PRO A 112 15.88 -28.20 -10.12
CA PRO A 112 16.87 -29.06 -9.47
C PRO A 112 17.38 -28.41 -8.18
N ARG A 113 17.37 -29.19 -7.09
CA ARG A 113 17.81 -28.73 -5.77
C ARG A 113 19.34 -28.67 -5.69
N ASP A 114 19.86 -27.73 -4.91
CA ASP A 114 21.29 -27.63 -4.62
C ASP A 114 21.75 -28.65 -3.56
N ALA A 115 23.03 -28.57 -3.16
CA ALA A 115 23.63 -29.47 -2.18
C ALA A 115 22.96 -29.40 -0.79
N ASP A 116 22.34 -28.26 -0.46
CA ASP A 116 21.62 -28.02 0.79
C ASP A 116 20.12 -28.38 0.68
N GLY A 117 19.69 -28.87 -0.49
CA GLY A 117 18.31 -29.25 -0.76
C GLY A 117 17.38 -28.07 -1.03
N LEU A 118 17.92 -26.85 -1.20
CA LEU A 118 17.12 -25.68 -1.52
C LEU A 118 16.70 -25.72 -3.00
N PRO A 119 15.46 -25.29 -3.33
CA PRO A 119 15.09 -25.06 -4.72
C PRO A 119 16.01 -24.02 -5.36
N PRO A 120 16.14 -23.97 -6.69
CA PRO A 120 16.96 -22.97 -7.34
C PRO A 120 16.32 -21.58 -7.21
N TRP A 121 17.17 -20.60 -6.87
CA TRP A 121 16.79 -19.20 -6.80
C TRP A 121 16.50 -18.66 -8.20
N VAL A 122 15.39 -17.94 -8.34
CA VAL A 122 14.94 -17.36 -9.62
C VAL A 122 15.20 -15.87 -9.66
N GLY A 123 15.07 -15.19 -8.53
CA GLY A 123 15.17 -13.74 -8.47
C GLY A 123 14.60 -13.16 -7.19
N GLU A 124 14.51 -11.84 -7.16
CA GLU A 124 13.87 -11.08 -6.09
C GLU A 124 12.69 -10.29 -6.66
N MET A 125 11.56 -10.32 -5.97
CA MET A 125 10.40 -9.47 -6.23
C MET A 125 10.30 -8.44 -5.12
N VAL A 126 10.20 -7.17 -5.49
CA VAL A 126 10.02 -6.07 -4.54
C VAL A 126 8.57 -5.60 -4.62
N ALA A 127 7.88 -5.65 -3.48
CA ALA A 127 6.50 -5.18 -3.35
C ALA A 127 6.43 -4.02 -2.36
N GLU A 128 5.79 -2.91 -2.74
CA GLU A 128 5.52 -1.83 -1.79
C GLU A 128 4.59 -2.32 -0.67
N ILE A 129 4.89 -1.95 0.57
CA ILE A 129 4.03 -2.23 1.71
C ILE A 129 3.02 -1.09 1.84
N PRO A 130 1.70 -1.37 1.72
CA PRO A 130 0.69 -0.34 1.85
C PRO A 130 0.68 0.29 3.24
N VAL A 131 0.25 1.55 3.29
CA VAL A 131 -0.02 2.24 4.55
C VAL A 131 -1.03 1.43 5.36
N ARG A 132 -0.72 1.22 6.65
CA ARG A 132 -1.51 0.41 7.58
C ARG A 132 -1.62 -1.08 7.22
N ALA A 133 -0.72 -1.61 6.41
CA ALA A 133 -0.65 -3.06 6.18
C ALA A 133 -0.47 -3.81 7.51
N LEU A 134 -1.17 -4.92 7.65
CA LEU A 134 -0.97 -5.82 8.77
C LEU A 134 0.31 -6.60 8.54
N CYS A 135 1.25 -6.43 9.46
CA CYS A 135 2.55 -7.04 9.41
C CYS A 135 2.78 -7.86 10.69
N ARG A 136 3.68 -8.84 10.63
CA ARG A 136 4.23 -9.50 11.83
C ARG A 136 5.69 -9.84 11.62
N ARG A 137 6.47 -9.85 12.70
CA ARG A 137 7.85 -10.33 12.65
C ARG A 137 7.83 -11.85 12.57
N THR A 138 8.76 -12.41 11.81
CA THR A 138 9.09 -13.83 11.95
C THR A 138 10.19 -13.96 13.02
N PRO A 139 10.06 -14.89 13.98
CA PRO A 139 11.15 -15.20 14.90
C PRO A 139 12.38 -15.74 14.16
#